data_AF-A0A346PRJ9-F1
#
_entry.id   AF-A0A346PRJ9-F1
#
_cell.length_a   1.000
_cell.length_b   1.000
_cell.length_c   1.000
_cell.angle_alpha   90.00
_cell.angle_beta   90.00
_cell.angle_gamma   90.00
#
_symmetry.space_group_name_H-M   'P 1'
#
loop_
_entity.id
_entity.type
_entity.pdbx_description
1 polymer ?
#
loop_
_entity_poly.entity_id
_entity_poly.type
_entity_poly.pdbx_seq_one_letter_code
_entity_poly.pdbx_strand_id
1 'polypeptide(L)'
;MEIVFPRQRGRGHSVMGKWKPETLPQKVAYYAWSLFGTLGLLVLYPLTVVGFATRYYAVKLDSTRTRFGIVGVTALAVLVWGALTVSAYISLPFDAFLAIAAASLVAVISTTLAAIFSKFGGRVTSVLLAYPFAMTAIFLPPVVAALVTPSLEPHVLDPSYDFAVWILDNVLFVGGVNEWLRGNFQLEGAAYAGMWVGLSFPLGWFLGILVALANLVRPSEEA
;
A
#
# COMPACT_ATOMS: atom_id res chain seq x y z
N MET A 1 -13.22 -11.83 -29.61
CA MET A 1 -14.09 -10.62 -29.61
C MET A 1 -14.69 -10.31 -30.98
N GLU A 2 -14.00 -10.56 -32.11
CA GLU A 2 -14.58 -10.31 -33.46
C GLU A 2 -15.79 -11.18 -33.81
N ILE A 3 -15.92 -12.35 -33.19
CA ILE A 3 -16.99 -13.31 -33.47
C ILE A 3 -18.31 -12.92 -32.74
N VAL A 4 -18.25 -12.12 -31.67
CA VAL A 4 -19.42 -11.82 -30.81
C VAL A 4 -19.90 -10.36 -30.97
N PHE A 5 -19.00 -9.41 -31.22
CA PHE A 5 -19.35 -8.01 -31.49
C PHE A 5 -18.45 -7.43 -32.59
N PRO A 6 -19.00 -6.95 -33.72
CA PRO A 6 -18.19 -6.35 -34.78
C PRO A 6 -17.43 -5.12 -34.25
N ARG A 7 -16.10 -5.12 -34.36
CA ARG A 7 -15.28 -3.97 -33.92
C ARG A 7 -15.53 -2.75 -34.82
N GLN A 8 -15.93 -1.63 -34.23
CA GLN A 8 -16.10 -0.34 -34.92
C GLN A 8 -14.95 0.65 -34.67
N ARG A 9 -13.74 0.17 -34.35
CA ARG A 9 -12.58 1.06 -34.15
C ARG A 9 -11.78 1.17 -35.46
N GLY A 10 -11.86 2.33 -36.11
CA GLY A 10 -10.92 2.74 -37.17
C GLY A 10 -11.44 2.75 -38.61
N ARG A 11 -12.56 3.42 -38.92
CA ARG A 11 -12.89 3.78 -40.32
C ARG A 11 -13.35 5.24 -40.41
N GLY A 12 -12.48 6.08 -40.95
CA GLY A 12 -12.75 7.50 -41.24
C GLY A 12 -13.89 7.73 -42.24
N HIS A 13 -14.42 6.67 -42.86
CA HIS A 13 -15.61 6.72 -43.70
C HIS A 13 -16.36 5.38 -43.56
N SER A 14 -17.41 5.29 -42.75
CA SER A 14 -18.39 4.21 -42.92
C SER A 14 -19.82 4.73 -42.77
N VAL A 15 -20.53 4.73 -43.90
CA VAL A 15 -21.97 4.94 -44.05
C VAL A 15 -22.79 3.77 -43.44
N MET A 16 -22.13 2.82 -42.76
CA MET A 16 -22.76 1.79 -41.96
C MET A 16 -23.25 2.41 -40.65
N GLY A 17 -24.57 2.36 -40.43
CA GLY A 17 -25.18 2.72 -39.16
C GLY A 17 -24.53 1.99 -37.99
N LYS A 18 -24.53 2.61 -36.81
CA LYS A 18 -24.01 2.00 -35.56
C LYS A 18 -24.71 0.66 -35.37
N TRP A 19 -23.94 -0.42 -35.22
CA TRP A 19 -24.48 -1.76 -35.01
C TRP A 19 -25.37 -1.74 -33.76
N LYS A 20 -26.58 -2.32 -33.87
CA LYS A 20 -27.56 -2.40 -32.78
C LYS A 20 -27.98 -3.86 -32.62
N PRO A 21 -28.10 -4.38 -31.39
CA PRO A 21 -28.57 -5.75 -31.19
C PRO A 21 -30.04 -5.87 -31.61
N GLU A 22 -30.33 -6.76 -32.56
CA GLU A 22 -31.67 -6.95 -33.12
C GLU A 22 -32.42 -8.07 -32.41
N THR A 23 -31.73 -9.16 -32.09
CA THR A 23 -32.33 -10.34 -31.45
C THR A 23 -32.26 -10.26 -29.92
N LEU A 24 -33.18 -10.94 -29.25
CA LEU A 24 -33.24 -11.03 -27.77
C LEU A 24 -31.90 -11.54 -27.16
N PRO A 25 -31.28 -12.64 -27.63
CA PRO A 25 -29.98 -13.09 -27.09
C PRO A 25 -28.86 -12.08 -27.33
N GLN A 26 -28.84 -11.37 -28.46
CA GLN A 26 -27.86 -10.29 -28.70
C GLN A 26 -28.04 -9.12 -27.75
N LYS A 27 -29.29 -8.74 -27.43
CA LYS A 27 -29.59 -7.67 -26.46
C LYS A 27 -29.11 -8.06 -25.07
N VAL A 28 -29.40 -9.29 -24.61
CA VAL A 28 -28.96 -9.78 -23.30
C VAL A 28 -27.43 -9.81 -23.22
N ALA A 29 -26.75 -10.37 -24.23
CA ALA A 29 -25.29 -10.40 -24.28
C ALA A 29 -24.69 -8.99 -24.29
N TYR A 30 -25.27 -8.06 -25.06
CA TYR A 30 -24.82 -6.67 -25.12
C TYR A 30 -24.96 -5.95 -23.78
N TYR A 31 -26.12 -6.05 -23.12
CA TYR A 31 -26.34 -5.40 -21.83
C TYR A 31 -25.55 -6.05 -20.70
N ALA A 32 -25.41 -7.38 -20.70
CA ALA A 32 -24.55 -8.07 -19.73
C ALA A 32 -23.09 -7.61 -19.88
N TRP A 33 -22.58 -7.57 -21.11
CA TRP A 33 -21.23 -7.09 -21.38
C TRP A 33 -21.05 -5.62 -21.03
N SER A 34 -22.05 -4.78 -21.33
CA SER A 34 -22.06 -3.38 -20.93
C SER A 34 -22.05 -3.24 -19.41
N LEU A 35 -22.83 -4.03 -18.69
CA LEU A 35 -22.88 -4.00 -17.22
C LEU A 35 -21.53 -4.39 -16.62
N PHE A 36 -20.92 -5.49 -17.08
CA PHE A 36 -19.58 -5.88 -16.65
C PHE A 36 -18.53 -4.82 -16.99
N GLY A 37 -18.61 -4.22 -18.18
CA GLY A 37 -17.73 -3.13 -18.59
C GLY A 37 -17.89 -1.89 -17.72
N THR A 38 -19.13 -1.48 -17.43
CA THR A 38 -19.43 -0.34 -16.57
C THR A 38 -19.00 -0.58 -15.13
N LEU A 39 -19.30 -1.75 -14.55
CA LEU A 39 -18.84 -2.12 -13.21
C LEU A 39 -17.32 -2.18 -13.14
N GLY A 40 -16.68 -2.80 -14.13
CA GLY A 40 -15.23 -2.83 -14.26
C GLY A 40 -14.63 -1.42 -14.33
N LEU A 41 -15.25 -0.51 -15.09
CA LEU A 41 -14.78 0.86 -15.20
C LEU A 41 -15.01 1.65 -13.90
N LEU A 42 -16.15 1.47 -13.23
CA LEU A 42 -16.43 2.08 -11.93
C LEU A 42 -15.42 1.70 -10.84
N VAL A 43 -14.89 0.48 -10.88
CA VAL A 43 -13.89 0.00 -9.91
C VAL A 43 -12.46 0.31 -10.38
N LEU A 44 -12.10 -0.06 -11.60
CA LEU A 44 -10.75 0.07 -12.11
C LEU A 44 -10.35 1.53 -12.37
N TYR A 45 -11.28 2.39 -12.76
CA TYR A 45 -10.94 3.79 -13.03
C TYR A 45 -10.43 4.50 -11.77
N PRO A 46 -11.14 4.52 -10.62
CA PRO A 46 -10.59 5.06 -9.37
C PRO A 46 -9.27 4.42 -8.97
N LEU A 47 -9.13 3.09 -9.08
CA LEU A 47 -7.88 2.39 -8.75
C LEU A 47 -6.71 2.82 -9.64
N THR A 48 -6.93 3.04 -10.93
CA THR A 48 -5.89 3.58 -11.83
C THR A 48 -5.52 5.01 -11.48
N VAL A 49 -6.50 5.85 -11.10
CA VAL A 49 -6.24 7.22 -10.61
C VAL A 49 -5.38 7.19 -9.35
N VAL A 50 -5.69 6.30 -8.40
CA VAL A 50 -4.85 6.09 -7.20
C VAL A 50 -3.46 5.62 -7.61
N GLY A 51 -3.34 4.67 -8.54
CA GLY A 51 -2.04 4.25 -9.07
C GLY A 51 -1.22 5.39 -9.69
N PHE A 52 -1.87 6.27 -10.46
CA PHE A 52 -1.22 7.46 -11.03
C PHE A 52 -0.82 8.48 -9.95
N ALA A 53 -1.67 8.70 -8.94
CA ALA A 53 -1.37 9.60 -7.83
C ALA A 53 -0.19 9.07 -7.00
N THR A 54 -0.21 7.79 -6.61
CA THR A 54 0.86 7.14 -5.88
C THR A 54 2.16 7.20 -6.67
N ARG A 55 2.13 6.92 -7.98
CA ARG A 55 3.29 7.06 -8.86
C ARG A 55 3.81 8.50 -8.89
N TYR A 56 2.93 9.49 -9.02
CA TYR A 56 3.33 10.90 -9.06
C TYR A 56 4.06 11.31 -7.78
N TYR A 57 3.52 10.96 -6.61
CA TYR A 57 4.17 11.25 -5.34
C TYR A 57 5.45 10.44 -5.14
N ALA A 58 5.47 9.17 -5.54
CA ALA A 58 6.66 8.33 -5.49
C ALA A 58 7.79 8.94 -6.34
N VAL A 59 7.52 9.34 -7.59
CA VAL A 59 8.52 9.98 -8.48
C VAL A 59 8.99 11.32 -7.91
N LYS A 60 8.09 12.12 -7.32
CA LYS A 60 8.48 13.41 -6.73
C LYS A 60 9.41 13.23 -5.52
N LEU A 61 9.13 12.24 -4.68
CA LEU A 61 10.01 11.85 -3.57
C LEU A 61 11.30 11.19 -4.07
N ASP A 62 11.23 10.47 -5.19
CA ASP A 62 12.38 9.85 -5.83
C ASP A 62 13.27 10.88 -6.55
N SER A 63 12.76 12.05 -6.93
CA SER A 63 13.58 13.17 -7.44
C SER A 63 14.56 13.71 -6.39
N THR A 64 14.15 13.73 -5.12
CA THR A 64 15.06 14.01 -4.00
C THR A 64 16.08 12.88 -3.86
N ARG A 65 15.65 11.64 -4.02
CA ARG A 65 16.51 10.46 -3.87
C ARG A 65 17.48 10.20 -5.03
N THR A 66 17.12 10.50 -6.26
CA THR A 66 18.02 10.41 -7.43
C THR A 66 19.20 11.37 -7.29
N ARG A 67 19.03 12.47 -6.57
CA ARG A 67 20.11 13.42 -6.22
C ARG A 67 20.96 12.98 -5.03
N PHE A 68 20.37 12.29 -4.05
CA PHE A 68 21.02 11.96 -2.77
C PHE A 68 21.45 10.49 -2.63
N GLY A 69 20.94 9.59 -3.45
CA GLY A 69 21.13 8.14 -3.34
C GLY A 69 20.50 7.54 -2.07
N ILE A 70 20.71 6.23 -1.85
CA ILE A 70 20.29 5.55 -0.60
C ILE A 70 20.95 6.23 0.59
N VAL A 71 22.25 6.54 0.49
CA VAL A 71 23.03 7.16 1.56
C VAL A 71 22.39 8.46 2.01
N GLY A 72 22.02 9.35 1.10
CA GLY A 72 21.44 10.62 1.50
C GLY A 72 19.99 10.51 2.01
N VAL A 73 19.18 9.55 1.53
CA VAL A 73 17.86 9.29 2.13
C VAL A 73 17.99 8.73 3.54
N THR A 74 18.87 7.74 3.75
CA THR A 74 19.16 7.19 5.07
C THR A 74 19.75 8.26 6.00
N ALA A 75 20.69 9.06 5.53
CA ALA A 75 21.26 10.16 6.30
C ALA A 75 20.21 11.20 6.68
N LEU A 76 19.33 11.58 5.75
CA LEU A 76 18.23 12.49 6.04
C LEU A 76 17.26 11.90 7.07
N ALA A 77 16.90 10.61 6.94
CA ALA A 77 16.06 9.93 7.93
C ALA A 77 16.72 9.92 9.31
N VAL A 78 18.00 9.57 9.39
CA VAL A 78 18.78 9.60 10.64
C VAL A 78 18.84 11.01 11.22
N LEU A 79 19.04 12.04 10.39
CA LEU A 79 19.11 13.43 10.85
C LEU A 79 17.76 13.91 11.39
N VAL A 80 16.67 13.69 10.65
CA VAL A 80 15.33 14.14 11.05
C VAL A 80 14.86 13.42 12.31
N TRP A 81 14.91 12.08 12.31
CA TRP A 81 14.45 11.29 13.45
C TRP A 81 15.43 11.32 14.62
N GLY A 82 16.73 11.42 14.36
CA GLY A 82 17.76 11.61 15.38
C GLY A 82 17.65 12.98 16.06
N ALA A 83 17.44 14.05 15.30
CA ALA A 83 17.18 15.37 15.88
C ALA A 83 15.90 15.39 16.72
N LEU A 84 14.83 14.74 16.26
CA LEU A 84 13.61 14.57 17.04
C LEU A 84 13.88 13.82 18.36
N THR A 85 14.67 12.75 18.30
CA THR A 85 15.04 11.94 19.48
C THR A 85 15.88 12.75 20.48
N VAL A 86 16.85 13.52 19.99
CA VAL A 86 17.66 14.41 20.84
C VAL A 86 16.80 15.53 21.44
N SER A 87 15.91 16.14 20.65
CA SER A 87 14.97 17.16 21.13
C SER A 87 14.03 16.62 22.20
N ALA A 88 13.56 15.37 22.05
CA ALA A 88 12.77 14.69 23.06
C ALA A 88 13.57 14.44 24.35
N TYR A 89 14.81 13.98 24.23
CA TYR A 89 15.69 13.71 25.39
C TYR A 89 15.88 14.95 26.28
N ILE A 90 15.99 16.14 25.67
CA ILE A 90 16.20 17.39 26.41
C ILE A 90 14.91 18.04 26.92
N SER A 91 13.75 17.73 26.35
CA SER A 91 12.51 18.48 26.60
C SER A 91 11.39 17.66 27.26
N LEU A 92 11.46 16.33 27.21
CA LEU A 92 10.37 15.44 27.60
C LEU A 92 10.78 14.49 28.74
N PRO A 93 9.79 13.94 29.49
CA PRO A 93 10.03 12.83 30.41
C PRO A 93 10.68 11.63 29.72
N PHE A 94 11.42 10.84 30.48
CA PHE A 94 12.18 9.71 29.96
C PHE A 94 11.31 8.70 29.19
N ASP A 95 10.09 8.42 29.65
CA ASP A 95 9.17 7.49 28.97
C ASP A 95 8.78 7.99 27.57
N ALA A 96 8.45 9.28 27.44
CA ALA A 96 8.12 9.89 26.15
C ALA A 96 9.34 9.93 25.21
N PHE A 97 10.54 10.16 25.77
CA PHE A 97 11.79 10.02 25.03
C PHE A 97 11.99 8.60 24.50
N LEU A 98 11.78 7.57 25.34
CA LEU A 98 11.92 6.16 24.93
C LEU A 98 10.96 5.80 23.79
N ALA A 99 9.71 6.24 23.86
CA ALA A 99 8.73 6.07 22.78
C ALA A 99 9.25 6.63 21.46
N ILE A 100 9.74 7.87 21.47
CA ILE A 100 10.25 8.55 20.28
C ILE A 100 11.53 7.87 19.75
N ALA A 101 12.43 7.46 20.64
CA ALA A 101 13.67 6.78 20.27
C ALA A 101 13.40 5.42 19.60
N ALA A 102 12.52 4.60 20.20
CA ALA A 102 12.15 3.30 19.66
C ALA A 102 11.42 3.41 18.31
N ALA A 103 10.47 4.35 18.20
CA ALA A 103 9.78 4.66 16.94
C ALA A 103 10.75 5.13 15.85
N SER A 104 11.67 6.03 16.20
CA SER A 104 12.67 6.59 15.29
C SER A 104 13.58 5.51 14.70
N LEU A 105 14.04 4.56 15.53
CA LEU A 105 14.88 3.46 15.07
C LEU A 105 14.16 2.62 14.01
N VAL A 106 12.91 2.27 14.26
CA VAL A 106 12.09 1.46 13.35
C VAL A 106 11.79 2.22 12.06
N ALA A 107 11.49 3.53 12.16
CA ALA A 107 11.26 4.38 11.01
C ALA A 107 12.51 4.45 10.11
N VAL A 108 13.70 4.64 10.69
CA VAL A 108 14.97 4.72 9.95
C VAL A 108 15.31 3.40 9.27
N ILE A 109 15.20 2.28 9.99
CA ILE A 109 15.50 0.95 9.43
C ILE A 109 14.56 0.64 8.27
N SER A 110 13.26 0.81 8.46
CA SER A 110 12.24 0.51 7.45
C SER A 110 12.38 1.42 6.22
N THR A 111 12.63 2.72 6.42
CA THR A 111 12.89 3.68 5.34
C THR A 111 14.15 3.30 4.56
N THR A 112 15.21 2.88 5.25
CA THR A 112 16.46 2.46 4.62
C THR A 112 16.27 1.20 3.80
N LEU A 113 15.54 0.20 4.31
CA LEU A 113 15.22 -1.01 3.57
C LEU A 113 14.36 -0.70 2.33
N ALA A 114 13.33 0.13 2.47
CA ALA A 114 12.52 0.59 1.34
C ALA A 114 13.40 1.27 0.27
N ALA A 115 14.37 2.09 0.69
CA ALA A 115 15.32 2.72 -0.20
C ALA A 115 16.29 1.74 -0.86
N ILE A 116 16.77 0.72 -0.17
CA ILE A 116 17.63 -0.29 -0.78
C ILE A 116 16.86 -1.05 -1.87
N PHE A 117 15.66 -1.56 -1.53
CA PHE A 117 14.90 -2.41 -2.44
C PHE A 117 14.33 -1.69 -3.65
N SER A 118 14.06 -0.38 -3.57
CA SER A 118 13.59 0.34 -4.75
C SER A 118 14.73 0.84 -5.65
N LYS A 119 15.99 0.89 -5.17
CA LYS A 119 17.13 1.28 -6.02
C LYS A 119 17.71 0.09 -6.78
N PHE A 120 17.96 -1.00 -6.05
CA PHE A 120 18.60 -2.19 -6.62
C PHE A 120 17.60 -3.18 -7.21
N GLY A 121 16.31 -2.95 -6.99
CA GLY A 121 15.25 -3.83 -7.38
C GLY A 121 14.53 -3.38 -8.64
N GLY A 122 14.27 -4.30 -9.56
CA GLY A 122 13.34 -4.07 -10.67
C GLY A 122 11.89 -3.92 -10.18
N ARG A 123 10.94 -3.89 -11.13
CA ARG A 123 9.51 -3.74 -10.83
C ARG A 123 9.02 -4.75 -9.78
N VAL A 124 9.44 -6.01 -9.88
CA VAL A 124 9.04 -7.08 -8.96
C VAL A 124 9.53 -6.80 -7.54
N THR A 125 10.81 -6.51 -7.35
CA THR A 125 11.40 -6.23 -6.04
C THR A 125 10.79 -4.98 -5.40
N SER A 126 10.51 -3.96 -6.19
CA SER A 126 9.84 -2.76 -5.70
C SER A 126 8.45 -3.08 -5.14
N VAL A 127 7.64 -3.83 -5.90
CA VAL A 127 6.30 -4.26 -5.47
C VAL A 127 6.37 -5.16 -4.25
N LEU A 128 7.24 -6.18 -4.26
CA LEU A 128 7.29 -7.20 -3.22
C LEU A 128 7.91 -6.73 -1.91
N LEU A 129 8.85 -5.78 -1.95
CA LEU A 129 9.65 -5.40 -0.77
C LEU A 129 9.64 -3.89 -0.53
N ALA A 130 9.91 -3.06 -1.54
CA ALA A 130 10.07 -1.63 -1.30
C ALA A 130 8.78 -0.95 -0.79
N TYR A 131 7.63 -1.22 -1.44
CA TYR A 131 6.35 -0.67 -0.98
C TYR A 131 5.95 -1.21 0.41
N PRO A 132 6.05 -2.52 0.70
CA PRO A 132 5.88 -3.05 2.06
C PRO A 132 6.72 -2.35 3.12
N PHE A 133 8.04 -2.22 2.91
CA PHE A 133 8.89 -1.55 3.89
C PHE A 133 8.58 -0.05 4.02
N ALA A 134 8.12 0.60 2.94
CA ALA A 134 7.63 1.97 3.01
C ALA A 134 6.35 2.07 3.87
N MET A 135 5.43 1.11 3.76
CA MET A 135 4.25 1.05 4.63
C MET A 135 4.65 0.77 6.08
N THR A 136 5.60 -0.14 6.31
CA THR A 136 6.13 -0.42 7.66
C THR A 136 6.75 0.83 8.28
N ALA A 137 7.48 1.64 7.50
CA ALA A 137 8.05 2.90 7.97
C ALA A 137 7.00 3.93 8.40
N ILE A 138 5.75 3.82 7.91
CA ILE A 138 4.64 4.70 8.25
C ILE A 138 3.87 4.17 9.46
N PHE A 139 3.49 2.88 9.43
CA PHE A 139 2.55 2.32 10.41
C PHE A 139 3.20 1.76 11.67
N LEU A 140 4.42 1.23 11.58
CA LEU A 140 5.05 0.55 12.70
C LEU A 140 5.59 1.50 13.80
N PRO A 141 6.12 2.70 13.51
CA PRO A 141 6.67 3.57 14.56
C PRO A 141 5.69 3.92 15.69
N PRO A 142 4.42 4.30 15.44
CA PRO A 142 3.45 4.54 16.51
C PRO A 142 3.19 3.31 17.39
N VAL A 143 3.13 2.12 16.79
CA VAL A 143 2.91 0.86 17.50
C VAL A 143 4.07 0.57 18.43
N VAL A 144 5.29 0.72 17.93
CA VAL A 144 6.52 0.48 18.71
C VAL A 144 6.67 1.51 19.83
N ALA A 145 6.29 2.77 19.61
CA ALA A 145 6.21 3.76 20.67
C ALA A 145 5.23 3.33 21.78
N ALA A 146 4.05 2.83 21.41
CA ALA A 146 3.06 2.41 22.39
C ALA A 146 3.47 1.17 23.18
N LEU A 147 4.26 0.27 22.59
CA LEU A 147 4.80 -0.90 23.28
C LEU A 147 5.81 -0.57 24.39
N VAL A 148 6.42 0.60 24.35
CA VAL A 148 7.42 1.03 25.35
C VAL A 148 6.88 2.11 26.29
N THR A 149 5.66 2.60 26.06
CA THR A 149 5.08 3.72 26.80
C THR A 149 3.60 3.48 27.10
N PRO A 150 3.25 3.12 28.36
CA PRO A 150 1.88 2.77 28.74
C PRO A 150 0.83 3.84 28.45
N SER A 151 1.20 5.13 28.51
CA SER A 151 0.25 6.22 28.24
C SER A 151 -0.25 6.28 26.79
N LEU A 152 0.39 5.56 25.86
CA LEU A 152 -0.01 5.48 24.46
C LEU A 152 -0.88 4.25 24.16
N GLU A 153 -0.98 3.29 25.09
CA GLU A 153 -1.76 2.06 24.89
C GLU A 153 -3.23 2.35 24.53
N PRO A 154 -3.96 3.24 25.23
CA PRO A 154 -5.37 3.50 24.93
C PRO A 154 -5.63 4.10 23.54
N HIS A 155 -4.58 4.65 22.92
CA HIS A 155 -4.68 5.36 21.64
C HIS A 155 -4.17 4.54 20.47
N VAL A 156 -3.36 3.51 20.73
CA VAL A 156 -2.70 2.73 19.69
C VAL A 156 -2.93 1.24 19.87
N LEU A 157 -2.67 0.68 21.05
CA LEU A 157 -2.76 -0.77 21.27
C LEU A 157 -4.21 -1.22 21.44
N ASP A 158 -5.03 -0.51 22.23
CA ASP A 158 -6.44 -0.87 22.42
C ASP A 158 -7.20 -0.84 21.09
N PRO A 159 -7.12 0.23 20.27
CA PRO A 159 -7.74 0.22 18.93
C PRO A 159 -7.13 -0.83 17.99
N SER A 160 -5.84 -1.15 18.14
CA SER A 160 -5.20 -2.22 17.35
C SER A 160 -5.76 -3.60 17.71
N TYR A 161 -6.05 -3.84 18.98
CA TYR A 161 -6.67 -5.09 19.43
C TYR A 161 -8.08 -5.23 18.86
N ASP A 162 -8.90 -4.18 18.98
CA ASP A 162 -10.26 -4.17 18.43
C ASP A 162 -10.24 -4.40 16.91
N PHE A 163 -9.28 -3.76 16.22
CA PHE A 163 -9.10 -3.96 14.79
C PHE A 163 -8.66 -5.38 14.44
N ALA A 164 -7.78 -6.00 15.25
CA ALA A 164 -7.36 -7.38 15.06
C ALA A 164 -8.55 -8.35 15.21
N VAL A 165 -9.36 -8.15 16.25
CA VAL A 165 -10.60 -8.91 16.46
C VAL A 165 -11.53 -8.75 15.26
N TRP A 166 -11.75 -7.52 14.80
CA TRP A 166 -12.58 -7.25 13.63
C TRP A 166 -12.07 -7.96 12.37
N ILE A 167 -10.75 -7.94 12.09
CA ILE A 167 -10.16 -8.66 10.96
C ILE A 167 -10.39 -10.16 11.07
N LEU A 168 -10.16 -10.74 12.25
CA LEU A 168 -10.34 -12.17 12.49
C LEU A 168 -11.78 -12.60 12.25
N ASP A 169 -12.74 -11.75 12.64
CA ASP A 169 -14.16 -12.09 12.56
C ASP A 169 -14.77 -11.81 11.18
N ASN A 170 -14.26 -10.85 10.41
CA ASN A 170 -14.87 -10.41 9.15
C ASN A 170 -14.08 -10.77 7.90
N VAL A 171 -12.75 -10.92 8.01
CA VAL A 171 -11.87 -11.14 6.86
C VAL A 171 -11.25 -12.53 6.89
N LEU A 172 -10.73 -12.94 8.04
CA LEU A 172 -10.00 -14.21 8.20
C LEU A 172 -10.86 -15.37 8.74
N PHE A 173 -12.19 -15.21 8.74
CA PHE A 173 -13.12 -16.27 9.16
C PHE A 173 -13.15 -17.45 8.18
N VAL A 174 -12.71 -17.26 6.93
CA VAL A 174 -12.79 -18.29 5.88
C VAL A 174 -11.69 -19.33 6.10
N GLY A 175 -12.09 -20.61 6.19
CA GLY A 175 -11.15 -21.73 6.24
C GLY A 175 -10.48 -21.94 7.61
N GLY A 176 -11.05 -21.41 8.70
CA GLY A 176 -10.59 -21.64 10.07
C GLY A 176 -9.29 -20.92 10.45
N VAL A 177 -8.85 -19.95 9.64
CA VAL A 177 -7.63 -19.17 9.91
C VAL A 177 -7.79 -18.35 11.20
N ASN A 178 -8.99 -17.82 11.45
CA ASN A 178 -9.34 -17.12 12.69
C ASN A 178 -9.15 -18.00 13.95
N GLU A 179 -9.67 -19.23 13.93
CA GLU A 179 -9.58 -20.18 15.03
C GLU A 179 -8.14 -20.64 15.24
N TRP A 180 -7.41 -20.88 14.15
CA TRP A 180 -6.00 -21.21 14.22
C TRP A 180 -5.17 -20.07 14.83
N LEU A 181 -5.38 -18.82 14.39
CA LEU A 181 -4.67 -17.68 14.95
C LEU A 181 -4.99 -17.47 16.43
N ARG A 182 -6.28 -17.53 16.82
CA ARG A 182 -6.72 -17.38 18.22
C ARG A 182 -6.24 -18.52 19.12
N GLY A 183 -6.13 -19.74 18.58
CA GLY A 183 -5.67 -20.91 19.33
C GLY A 183 -4.16 -21.00 19.53
N ASN A 184 -3.37 -20.37 18.65
CA ASN A 184 -1.90 -20.49 18.66
C ASN A 184 -1.17 -19.20 19.06
N PHE A 185 -1.83 -18.03 18.99
CA PHE A 185 -1.18 -16.74 19.22
C PHE A 185 -1.99 -15.87 20.18
N GLN A 186 -1.28 -15.23 21.11
CA GLN A 186 -1.81 -14.17 21.95
C GLN A 186 -1.25 -12.82 21.47
N LEU A 187 -2.15 -11.84 21.31
CA LEU A 187 -1.77 -10.52 20.83
C LEU A 187 -1.28 -9.67 22.01
N GLU A 188 -0.02 -9.86 22.38
CA GLU A 188 0.63 -9.15 23.47
C GLU A 188 2.05 -8.69 23.08
N GLY A 189 2.47 -7.54 23.60
CA GLY A 189 3.82 -7.01 23.40
C GLY A 189 4.24 -6.97 21.92
N ALA A 190 5.36 -7.62 21.60
CA ALA A 190 5.91 -7.64 20.24
C ALA A 190 4.97 -8.24 19.18
N ALA A 191 3.94 -9.00 19.58
CA ALA A 191 2.94 -9.53 18.64
C ALA A 191 2.15 -8.41 17.94
N TYR A 192 1.93 -7.25 18.59
CA TYR A 192 1.33 -6.08 17.93
C TYR A 192 2.20 -5.57 16.79
N ALA A 193 3.52 -5.50 16.99
CA ALA A 193 4.44 -5.12 15.93
C ALA A 193 4.43 -6.13 14.78
N GLY A 194 4.41 -7.44 15.10
CA GLY A 194 4.31 -8.51 14.11
C GLY A 194 3.03 -8.42 13.27
N MET A 195 1.89 -8.17 13.91
CA MET A 195 0.61 -7.96 13.22
C MET A 195 0.67 -6.77 12.26
N TRP A 196 1.14 -5.61 12.72
CA TRP A 196 1.21 -4.41 11.88
C TRP A 196 2.23 -4.53 10.74
N VAL A 197 3.34 -5.26 10.93
CA VAL A 197 4.22 -5.66 9.82
C VAL A 197 3.46 -6.56 8.83
N GLY A 198 2.77 -7.58 9.33
CA GLY A 198 1.96 -8.49 8.53
C GLY A 198 0.88 -7.78 7.70
N LEU A 199 0.31 -6.67 8.20
CA LEU A 199 -0.65 -5.83 7.50
C LEU A 199 0.01 -4.84 6.52
N SER A 200 1.18 -4.33 6.86
CA SER A 200 1.93 -3.38 6.02
C SER A 200 2.32 -4.00 4.67
N PHE A 201 2.56 -5.32 4.64
CA PHE A 201 2.96 -6.03 3.42
C PHE A 201 1.83 -6.10 2.37
N PRO A 202 0.63 -6.62 2.67
CA PRO A 202 -0.51 -6.57 1.76
C PRO A 202 -0.86 -5.15 1.29
N LEU A 203 -0.80 -4.15 2.17
CA LEU A 203 -1.01 -2.74 1.80
C LEU A 203 0.06 -2.25 0.83
N GLY A 204 1.32 -2.57 1.08
CA GLY A 204 2.44 -2.28 0.19
C GLY A 204 2.27 -2.93 -1.17
N TRP A 205 1.87 -4.21 -1.20
CA TRP A 205 1.58 -4.92 -2.46
C TRP A 205 0.42 -4.30 -3.21
N PHE A 206 -0.66 -3.94 -2.52
CA PHE A 206 -1.79 -3.26 -3.14
C PHE A 206 -1.34 -1.98 -3.86
N LEU A 207 -0.63 -1.09 -3.18
CA LEU A 207 -0.12 0.15 -3.78
C LEU A 207 0.89 -0.13 -4.90
N GLY A 208 1.80 -1.08 -4.69
CA GLY A 208 2.79 -1.48 -5.69
C GLY A 208 2.16 -2.01 -6.98
N ILE A 209 1.11 -2.84 -6.86
CA ILE A 209 0.33 -3.35 -7.99
C ILE A 209 -0.35 -2.21 -8.72
N LEU A 210 -0.99 -1.27 -8.01
CA LEU A 210 -1.63 -0.11 -8.64
C LEU A 210 -0.65 0.74 -9.44
N VAL A 211 0.56 0.97 -8.91
CA VAL A 211 1.62 1.68 -9.63
C VAL A 211 2.11 0.87 -10.83
N ALA A 212 2.29 -0.45 -10.69
CA ALA A 212 2.67 -1.32 -11.79
C ALA A 212 1.63 -1.32 -12.93
N LEU A 213 0.33 -1.32 -12.58
CA LEU A 213 -0.78 -1.20 -13.53
C LEU A 213 -0.80 0.19 -14.20
N ALA A 214 -0.60 1.26 -13.43
CA ALA A 214 -0.50 2.61 -13.98
C ALA A 214 0.65 2.73 -15.00
N ASN A 215 1.79 2.09 -14.73
CA ASN A 215 2.91 2.01 -15.65
C ASN A 215 2.63 1.16 -16.90
N LEU A 216 1.76 0.15 -16.79
CA LEU A 216 1.32 -0.64 -17.93
C LEU A 216 0.37 0.16 -18.84
N VAL A 217 -0.54 0.94 -18.26
CA VAL A 217 -1.51 1.78 -18.98
C VAL A 217 -0.81 2.96 -19.67
N ARG A 218 0.13 3.61 -18.97
CA ARG A 218 0.94 4.70 -19.51
C ARG A 218 2.41 4.51 -19.10
N PRO A 219 3.24 3.92 -19.97
CA PRO A 219 4.68 3.82 -19.74
C PRO A 219 5.30 5.22 -19.54
N SER A 220 6.17 5.40 -18.54
CA SER A 220 7.17 6.50 -18.59
C SER A 220 8.42 5.99 -19.26
N GLU A 221 9.15 6.92 -19.88
CA GLU A 221 10.47 6.67 -20.47
C GLU A 221 11.57 6.44 -19.41
N GLU A 222 11.30 6.75 -18.14
CA GLU A 222 12.25 6.56 -17.04
C GLU A 222 11.89 5.29 -16.25
N ALA A 223 12.77 4.30 -16.36
CA ALA A 223 12.89 3.11 -15.51
C ALA A 223 14.36 2.94 -15.13
#